data_AF-A0A0C1NG37-F1
#
_entry.id   AF-A0A0C1NG37-F1
#
_cell.length_a   1.000
_cell.length_b   1.000
_cell.length_c   1.000
_cell.angle_alpha   90.00
_cell.angle_beta   90.00
_cell.angle_gamma   90.00
#
_symmetry.space_group_name_H-M   'P 1'
#
loop_
_entity.id
_entity.type
_entity.pdbx_description
1 polymer ?
#
loop_
_entity_poly.entity_id
_entity_poly.type
_entity_poly.pdbx_seq_one_letter_code
_entity_poly.pdbx_strand_id
1 'polypeptide(L)'
;MEWTNWPNVRFEERHLLPSYSGIYAIADANQYVWYVGQAANLKNRWAGRTHHRYPQLIRSNRKLCHKIYWKQVPVNCLDEQERYYVNLFQPELNGCKVKKYLPKQPQVEREIKRLLKVLNKPTSLFPIVRSIVAGKYEDNEGKHCIIILININDHEILENSMRKRYANEIKKAWTHNTDYCGKNEQVYSPAWIATYNWNSYKFEFLIVDWELFNYLENNPEANLHYTGVAELLGIQVKALTDLNIFDKFSLEEASSYLDFEGKRPLRSVAYINYRKNLLKCLVEEPERSL
;
A
#
# COMPACT_ATOMS: atom_id res chain seq x y z
N MET A 1 -40.60 13.77 12.22
CA MET A 1 -39.80 14.90 12.77
C MET A 1 -39.85 16.05 11.76
N GLU A 2 -39.93 17.30 12.18
CA GLU A 2 -40.18 18.45 11.26
C GLU A 2 -39.17 18.56 10.11
N TRP A 3 -37.91 18.19 10.35
CA TRP A 3 -36.82 18.34 9.38
C TRP A 3 -36.87 17.35 8.21
N THR A 4 -37.56 16.21 8.33
CA THR A 4 -37.64 15.23 7.24
C THR A 4 -38.45 15.74 6.05
N ASN A 5 -39.27 16.77 6.28
CA ASN A 5 -40.07 17.45 5.26
C ASN A 5 -39.34 18.64 4.64
N TRP A 6 -38.12 18.96 5.09
CA TRP A 6 -37.34 20.03 4.49
C TRP A 6 -36.83 19.61 3.10
N PRO A 7 -36.67 20.56 2.17
CA PRO A 7 -35.91 20.34 0.94
C PRO A 7 -34.54 19.72 1.25
N ASN A 8 -34.12 18.75 0.44
CA ASN A 8 -32.87 18.04 0.64
C ASN A 8 -32.19 17.64 -0.66
N VAL A 9 -30.88 17.44 -0.58
CA VAL A 9 -30.02 16.93 -1.65
C VAL A 9 -29.09 15.87 -1.08
N ARG A 10 -28.58 14.97 -1.95
CA ARG A 10 -27.50 14.08 -1.53
C ARG A 10 -26.24 14.89 -1.23
N PHE A 11 -25.39 14.38 -0.36
CA PHE A 11 -24.16 15.08 0.02
C PHE A 11 -23.22 15.38 -1.18
N GLU A 12 -23.18 14.48 -2.17
CA GLU A 12 -22.49 14.67 -3.44
C GLU A 12 -23.05 15.84 -4.27
N GLU A 13 -24.35 16.09 -4.13
CA GLU A 13 -25.13 17.08 -4.88
C GLU A 13 -25.22 18.43 -4.17
N ARG A 14 -24.44 18.65 -3.10
CA ARG A 14 -24.42 19.90 -2.31
C ARG A 14 -24.22 21.19 -3.12
N HIS A 15 -23.72 21.10 -4.35
CA HIS A 15 -23.60 22.23 -5.27
C HIS A 15 -24.96 22.79 -5.73
N LEU A 16 -26.04 22.01 -5.58
CA LEU A 16 -27.43 22.38 -5.86
C LEU A 16 -28.11 23.11 -4.70
N LEU A 17 -27.42 23.31 -3.57
CA LEU A 17 -27.97 24.08 -2.45
C LEU A 17 -28.28 25.52 -2.88
N PRO A 18 -29.29 26.15 -2.27
CA PRO A 18 -29.72 27.50 -2.64
C PRO A 18 -28.74 28.57 -2.15
N SER A 19 -28.78 29.74 -2.80
CA SER A 19 -27.91 30.88 -2.48
C SER A 19 -28.45 31.80 -1.37
N TYR A 20 -29.48 31.38 -0.63
CA TYR A 20 -30.07 32.17 0.47
C TYR A 20 -29.59 31.69 1.84
N SER A 21 -29.95 32.46 2.88
CA SER A 21 -29.65 32.15 4.27
C SER A 21 -30.56 31.07 4.86
N GLY A 22 -30.01 30.23 5.72
CA GLY A 22 -30.81 29.18 6.35
C GLY A 22 -30.04 28.30 7.33
N ILE A 23 -30.81 27.40 7.94
CA ILE A 23 -30.30 26.28 8.75
C ILE A 23 -30.25 25.04 7.86
N TYR A 24 -29.23 24.21 8.04
CA TYR A 24 -29.13 22.89 7.42
C TYR A 24 -28.91 21.80 8.47
N ALA A 25 -29.48 20.63 8.22
CA ALA A 25 -29.28 19.42 8.98
C ALA A 25 -28.72 18.33 8.06
N ILE A 26 -27.69 17.61 8.53
CA ILE A 26 -27.09 16.50 7.82
C ILE A 26 -27.55 15.22 8.48
N ALA A 27 -28.25 14.38 7.73
CA ALA A 27 -28.75 13.11 8.22
C ALA A 27 -28.32 11.95 7.33
N ASP A 28 -28.21 10.76 7.90
CA ASP A 28 -27.92 9.53 7.16
C ASP A 28 -29.18 8.82 6.64
N ALA A 29 -28.99 7.67 5.98
CA ALA A 29 -30.07 6.84 5.47
C ALA A 29 -31.03 6.31 6.57
N ASN A 30 -30.58 6.25 7.82
CA ASN A 30 -31.38 5.84 8.98
C ASN A 30 -32.09 7.02 9.66
N GLN A 31 -32.05 8.20 9.04
CA GLN A 31 -32.61 9.44 9.57
C GLN A 31 -31.97 9.91 10.89
N TYR A 32 -30.73 9.50 11.17
CA TYR A 32 -29.98 10.04 12.30
C TYR A 32 -29.32 11.37 11.90
N VAL A 33 -29.54 12.44 12.70
CA VAL A 33 -28.97 13.76 12.43
C VAL A 33 -27.56 13.85 13.01
N TRP A 34 -26.57 13.92 12.12
CA TRP A 34 -25.15 13.97 12.49
C TRP A 34 -24.67 15.38 12.80
N TYR A 35 -25.22 16.39 12.11
CA TYR A 35 -24.75 17.77 12.21
C TYR A 35 -25.85 18.75 11.85
N VAL A 36 -25.92 19.86 12.58
CA VAL A 36 -26.73 21.02 12.26
C VAL A 36 -25.81 22.21 12.08
N GLY A 37 -26.08 23.07 11.11
CA GLY A 37 -25.37 24.33 11.01
C GLY A 37 -26.18 25.43 10.37
N GLN A 38 -25.64 26.65 10.42
CA GLN A 38 -26.21 27.82 9.76
C GLN A 38 -25.29 28.41 8.68
N ALA A 39 -25.88 29.18 7.76
CA ALA A 39 -25.16 29.97 6.78
C ALA A 39 -26.01 31.16 6.29
N ALA A 40 -25.37 32.31 6.05
CA ALA A 40 -25.97 33.41 5.30
C ALA A 40 -26.16 33.09 3.81
N ASN A 41 -25.42 32.10 3.29
CA ASN A 41 -25.58 31.56 1.94
C ASN A 41 -25.22 30.06 1.95
N LEU A 42 -26.22 29.20 1.82
CA LEU A 42 -26.06 27.74 1.92
C LEU A 42 -25.15 27.18 0.81
N LYS A 43 -25.32 27.64 -0.44
CA LYS A 43 -24.50 27.25 -1.59
C LYS A 43 -23.02 27.54 -1.34
N ASN A 44 -22.69 28.76 -0.93
CA ASN A 44 -21.32 29.19 -0.69
C ASN A 44 -20.70 28.44 0.49
N ARG A 45 -21.47 28.18 1.55
CA ARG A 45 -21.00 27.43 2.72
C ARG A 45 -20.53 26.02 2.36
N TRP A 46 -21.15 25.41 1.34
CA TRP A 46 -20.87 24.05 0.89
C TRP A 46 -20.07 23.99 -0.42
N ALA A 47 -19.63 25.13 -0.94
CA ALA A 47 -18.79 25.20 -2.13
C ALA A 47 -17.43 24.52 -1.89
N GLY A 48 -17.06 23.60 -2.77
CA GLY A 48 -15.77 22.91 -2.70
C GLY A 48 -15.64 22.00 -1.46
N ARG A 49 -14.53 22.17 -0.72
CA ARG A 49 -14.15 21.36 0.46
C ARG A 49 -13.81 22.21 1.70
N THR A 50 -14.19 23.49 1.69
CA THR A 50 -13.84 24.46 2.74
C THR A 50 -14.71 24.34 3.99
N HIS A 51 -15.87 23.67 3.89
CA HIS A 51 -16.70 23.38 5.05
C HIS A 51 -15.90 22.57 6.09
N HIS A 52 -15.77 23.09 7.30
CA HIS A 52 -14.89 22.53 8.33
C HIS A 52 -15.21 21.07 8.72
N ARG A 53 -16.46 20.62 8.57
CA ARG A 53 -16.87 19.21 8.76
C ARG A 53 -16.79 18.34 7.52
N TYR A 54 -16.50 18.91 6.35
CA TYR A 54 -16.43 18.17 5.08
C TYR A 54 -15.54 16.92 5.17
N PRO A 55 -14.32 16.96 5.74
CA PRO A 55 -13.45 15.79 5.80
C PRO A 55 -13.98 14.63 6.66
N GLN A 56 -14.85 14.91 7.64
CA GLN A 56 -15.48 13.88 8.47
C GLN A 56 -16.65 13.25 7.70
N LEU A 57 -17.52 14.10 7.15
CA LEU A 57 -18.75 13.69 6.47
C LEU A 57 -18.47 12.94 5.16
N ILE A 58 -17.52 13.40 4.33
CA ILE A 58 -17.20 12.73 3.06
C ILE A 58 -16.65 11.32 3.27
N ARG A 59 -15.94 11.07 4.38
CA ARG A 59 -15.35 9.75 4.66
C ARG A 59 -16.38 8.72 5.04
N SER A 60 -17.39 9.10 5.83
CA SER A 60 -18.47 8.20 6.18
C SER A 60 -19.58 8.17 5.14
N ASN A 61 -19.62 9.10 4.18
CA ASN A 61 -20.70 9.21 3.20
C ASN A 61 -20.92 7.93 2.37
N ARG A 62 -19.85 7.23 1.98
CA ARG A 62 -19.97 5.97 1.22
C ARG A 62 -20.77 4.91 1.98
N LYS A 63 -20.73 4.94 3.31
CA LYS A 63 -21.43 3.99 4.18
C LYS A 63 -22.78 4.53 4.66
N LEU A 64 -22.83 5.81 5.05
CA LEU A 64 -23.97 6.43 5.71
C LEU A 64 -24.92 7.14 4.74
N CYS A 65 -24.50 7.38 3.50
CA CYS A 65 -25.31 7.99 2.45
C CYS A 65 -25.98 9.30 2.91
N HIS A 66 -25.20 10.26 3.37
CA HIS A 66 -25.76 11.46 3.98
C HIS A 66 -26.55 12.30 2.96
N LYS A 67 -27.55 13.00 3.49
CA LYS A 67 -28.31 14.04 2.82
C LYS A 67 -28.20 15.34 3.61
N ILE A 68 -28.26 16.45 2.88
CA ILE A 68 -28.29 17.80 3.46
C ILE A 68 -29.71 18.32 3.31
N TYR A 69 -30.41 18.44 4.43
CA TYR A 69 -31.73 19.06 4.56
C TYR A 69 -31.55 20.54 4.89
N TRP A 70 -32.41 21.43 4.42
CA TRP A 70 -32.31 22.85 4.76
C TRP A 70 -33.65 23.56 4.89
N LYS A 71 -33.66 24.62 5.69
CA LYS A 71 -34.79 25.52 5.89
C LYS A 71 -34.31 26.96 5.77
N GLN A 72 -35.01 27.76 4.96
CA GLN A 72 -34.70 29.18 4.83
C GLN A 72 -34.99 29.90 6.15
N VAL A 73 -34.04 30.72 6.60
CA VAL A 73 -34.13 31.49 7.84
C VAL A 73 -33.50 32.86 7.61
N PRO A 74 -34.14 33.97 8.04
CA PRO A 74 -33.54 35.30 7.98
C PRO A 74 -32.19 35.37 8.70
N VAL A 75 -31.24 36.14 8.15
CA VAL A 75 -29.86 36.21 8.67
C VAL A 75 -29.81 36.57 10.16
N ASN A 76 -30.66 37.49 10.59
CA ASN A 76 -30.76 37.95 11.99
C ASN A 76 -31.30 36.88 12.96
N CYS A 77 -31.85 35.77 12.48
CA CYS A 77 -32.39 34.69 13.30
C CYS A 77 -31.52 33.42 13.28
N LEU A 78 -30.40 33.41 12.54
CA LEU A 78 -29.65 32.18 12.31
C LEU A 78 -29.05 31.59 13.59
N ASP A 79 -28.48 32.41 14.48
CA ASP A 79 -27.85 31.91 15.71
C ASP A 79 -28.88 31.30 16.67
N GLU A 80 -30.05 31.94 16.80
CA GLU A 80 -31.15 31.44 17.62
C GLU A 80 -31.69 30.12 17.06
N GLN A 81 -31.91 30.05 15.75
CA GLN A 81 -32.45 28.85 15.09
C GLN A 81 -31.44 27.70 15.10
N GLU A 82 -30.15 27.96 14.86
CA GLU A 82 -29.11 26.91 14.97
C GLU A 82 -29.10 26.33 16.38
N ARG A 83 -29.10 27.18 17.42
CA ARG A 83 -29.14 26.75 18.81
C ARG A 83 -30.38 25.91 19.11
N TYR A 84 -31.55 26.34 18.63
CA TYR A 84 -32.80 25.59 18.78
C TYR A 84 -32.69 24.17 18.19
N TYR A 85 -32.25 24.03 16.93
CA TYR A 85 -32.16 22.71 16.29
C TYR A 85 -31.01 21.85 16.81
N VAL A 86 -29.89 22.43 17.23
CA VAL A 86 -28.82 21.69 17.92
C VAL A 86 -29.35 21.11 19.23
N ASN A 87 -30.09 21.91 20.02
CA ASN A 87 -30.69 21.44 21.26
C ASN A 87 -31.77 20.38 21.02
N LEU A 88 -32.57 20.54 19.96
CA LEU A 88 -33.66 19.63 19.63
C LEU A 88 -33.15 18.27 19.13
N PHE A 89 -32.12 18.25 18.27
CA PHE A 89 -31.65 17.03 17.63
C PHE A 89 -30.45 16.37 18.33
N GLN A 90 -29.76 17.10 19.21
CA GLN A 90 -28.53 16.64 19.88
C GLN A 90 -27.51 15.98 18.92
N PRO A 91 -27.15 16.64 17.80
CA PRO A 91 -26.33 16.02 16.77
C PRO A 91 -24.90 15.80 17.25
N GLU A 92 -24.39 14.57 17.02
CA GLU A 92 -23.10 14.11 17.53
C GLU A 92 -21.92 15.05 17.16
N LEU A 93 -21.94 15.62 15.94
CA LEU A 93 -20.81 16.40 15.44
C LEU A 93 -20.81 17.86 15.93
N ASN A 94 -21.90 18.42 16.45
CA ASN A 94 -21.92 19.83 16.88
C ASN A 94 -21.11 20.06 18.17
N GLY A 95 -21.11 19.11 19.10
CA GLY A 95 -20.34 19.20 20.36
C GLY A 95 -18.91 18.68 20.28
N CYS A 96 -18.58 17.90 19.24
CA CYS A 96 -17.28 17.24 19.13
C CYS A 96 -16.22 18.15 18.48
N LYS A 97 -15.00 18.20 19.03
CA LYS A 97 -13.86 18.88 18.37
C LYS A 97 -13.69 18.35 16.94
N VAL A 98 -13.49 19.24 15.98
CA VAL A 98 -13.19 18.85 14.58
C VAL A 98 -11.92 18.01 14.58
N LYS A 99 -12.03 16.73 14.19
CA LYS A 99 -10.87 15.85 14.12
C LYS A 99 -9.89 16.40 13.07
N LYS A 100 -8.75 16.94 13.51
CA LYS A 100 -7.62 17.27 12.63
C LYS A 100 -6.99 15.96 12.18
N TYR A 101 -7.21 15.59 10.93
CA TYR A 101 -6.54 14.44 10.34
C TYR A 101 -5.12 14.89 9.96
N LEU A 102 -4.17 14.66 10.87
CA LEU A 102 -2.76 14.77 10.52
C LEU A 102 -2.49 13.84 9.32
N PRO A 103 -1.73 14.27 8.30
CA PRO A 103 -1.29 13.35 7.26
C PRO A 103 -0.60 12.18 7.94
N LYS A 104 -1.03 10.95 7.65
CA LYS A 104 -0.38 9.75 8.19
C LYS A 104 1.10 9.80 7.81
N GLN A 105 1.96 9.43 8.75
CA GLN A 105 3.37 9.12 8.53
C GLN A 105 3.59 8.16 7.34
N PRO A 106 4.82 8.09 6.78
CA PRO A 106 5.12 7.83 5.37
C PRO A 106 4.32 6.71 4.75
N GLN A 107 3.71 6.99 3.59
CA GLN A 107 3.06 5.94 2.80
C GLN A 107 4.07 4.89 2.31
N VAL A 108 5.36 5.24 2.28
CA VAL A 108 6.48 4.41 1.83
C VAL A 108 6.64 3.16 2.71
N GLU A 109 6.81 3.34 4.03
CA GLU A 109 6.92 2.21 4.97
C GLU A 109 5.66 1.32 4.92
N ARG A 110 4.49 1.95 4.89
CA ARG A 110 3.23 1.21 4.82
C ARG A 110 3.12 0.38 3.55
N GLU A 111 3.67 0.87 2.45
CA GLU A 111 3.64 0.17 1.17
C GLU A 111 4.57 -1.02 1.16
N ILE A 112 5.81 -0.91 1.65
CA ILE A 112 6.69 -2.08 1.75
C ILE A 112 6.10 -3.13 2.69
N LYS A 113 5.54 -2.73 3.85
CA LYS A 113 4.81 -3.66 4.73
C LYS A 113 3.62 -4.32 4.03
N ARG A 114 2.89 -3.57 3.18
CA ARG A 114 1.79 -4.13 2.37
C ARG A 114 2.32 -5.16 1.37
N LEU A 115 3.39 -4.84 0.66
CA LEU A 115 4.01 -5.75 -0.32
C LEU A 115 4.46 -7.05 0.36
N LEU A 116 5.21 -6.96 1.46
CA LEU A 116 5.64 -8.12 2.25
C LEU A 116 4.46 -9.00 2.70
N LYS A 117 3.34 -8.40 3.14
CA LYS A 117 2.12 -9.14 3.51
C LYS A 117 1.44 -9.81 2.33
N VAL A 118 1.31 -9.09 1.21
CA VAL A 118 0.58 -9.61 0.04
C VAL A 118 1.36 -10.71 -0.64
N LEU A 119 2.67 -10.56 -0.79
CA LEU A 119 3.55 -11.53 -1.43
C LEU A 119 3.70 -12.81 -0.58
N ASN A 120 3.67 -12.72 0.75
CA ASN A 120 3.66 -13.90 1.62
C ASN A 120 2.28 -14.56 1.80
N LYS A 121 1.19 -13.92 1.34
CA LYS A 121 -0.14 -14.51 1.51
C LYS A 121 -0.30 -15.68 0.52
N PRO A 122 -0.55 -16.92 1.01
CA PRO A 122 -0.77 -18.07 0.14
C PRO A 122 -1.91 -17.85 -0.84
N THR A 123 -1.81 -18.48 -2.01
CA THR A 123 -2.87 -18.52 -3.03
C THR A 123 -3.16 -19.97 -3.40
N SER A 124 -4.16 -20.19 -4.25
CA SER A 124 -4.43 -21.52 -4.80
C SER A 124 -3.29 -22.04 -5.68
N LEU A 125 -2.51 -21.15 -6.31
CA LEU A 125 -1.36 -21.51 -7.15
C LEU A 125 -0.09 -21.73 -6.32
N PHE A 126 0.03 -21.06 -5.18
CA PHE A 126 1.18 -21.14 -4.29
C PHE A 126 0.72 -21.29 -2.84
N PRO A 127 0.25 -22.50 -2.44
CA PRO A 127 -0.31 -22.72 -1.12
C PRO A 127 0.74 -22.72 -0.01
N ILE A 128 2.02 -22.96 -0.33
CA ILE A 128 3.07 -23.15 0.68
C ILE A 128 4.08 -22.01 0.63
N VAL A 129 4.68 -21.74 -0.54
CA VAL A 129 5.70 -20.68 -0.70
C VAL A 129 5.40 -19.89 -1.96
N ARG A 130 4.91 -18.67 -1.77
CA ARG A 130 4.61 -17.72 -2.87
C ARG A 130 5.75 -16.76 -3.16
N SER A 131 6.42 -16.31 -2.12
CA SER A 131 7.62 -15.47 -2.16
C SER A 131 8.56 -15.90 -1.05
N ILE A 132 9.86 -15.66 -1.23
CA ILE A 132 10.84 -15.98 -0.21
C ILE A 132 11.92 -14.91 -0.13
N VAL A 133 12.30 -14.53 1.09
CA VAL A 133 13.44 -13.65 1.31
C VAL A 133 14.70 -14.50 1.24
N ALA A 134 15.56 -14.24 0.25
CA ALA A 134 16.80 -15.00 0.07
C ALA A 134 17.81 -14.66 1.17
N GLY A 135 17.92 -13.39 1.55
CA GLY A 135 18.82 -12.96 2.61
C GLY A 135 19.01 -11.45 2.61
N LYS A 136 19.95 -11.01 3.45
CA LYS A 136 20.39 -9.62 3.55
C LYS A 136 21.89 -9.49 3.30
N TYR A 137 22.30 -8.35 2.79
CA TYR A 137 23.71 -7.94 2.73
C TYR A 137 23.81 -6.42 2.92
N GLU A 138 25.03 -5.91 3.11
CA GLU A 138 25.29 -4.48 3.16
C GLU A 138 26.00 -4.07 1.86
N ASP A 139 25.50 -3.05 1.18
CA ASP A 139 26.19 -2.53 -0.01
C ASP A 139 27.30 -1.54 0.35
N ASN A 140 28.06 -1.11 -0.66
CA ASN A 140 29.21 -0.22 -0.48
C ASN A 140 28.83 1.16 0.08
N GLU A 141 27.54 1.52 0.08
CA GLU A 141 27.01 2.77 0.65
C GLU A 141 26.53 2.57 2.10
N GLY A 142 26.69 1.38 2.67
CA GLY A 142 26.21 1.04 4.01
C GLY A 142 24.71 0.79 4.09
N LYS A 143 24.01 0.58 2.95
CA LYS A 143 22.58 0.27 2.97
C LYS A 143 22.34 -1.21 3.22
N HIS A 144 21.34 -1.50 4.04
CA HIS A 144 20.85 -2.85 4.29
C HIS A 144 19.99 -3.31 3.12
N CYS A 145 20.59 -4.15 2.27
CA CYS A 145 19.96 -4.70 1.10
C CYS A 145 19.27 -6.02 1.45
N ILE A 146 18.03 -6.20 1.01
CA ILE A 146 17.24 -7.39 1.26
C ILE A 146 16.75 -7.93 -0.07
N ILE A 147 17.15 -9.16 -0.40
CA ILE A 147 16.75 -9.81 -1.65
C ILE A 147 15.48 -10.63 -1.40
N ILE A 148 14.44 -10.32 -2.17
CA ILE A 148 13.14 -10.99 -2.13
C ILE A 148 12.90 -11.64 -3.49
N LEU A 149 12.78 -12.96 -3.48
CA LEU A 149 12.43 -13.73 -4.66
C LEU A 149 10.91 -13.80 -4.76
N ILE A 150 10.40 -13.44 -5.93
CA ILE A 150 8.97 -13.47 -6.23
C ILE A 150 8.71 -14.31 -7.47
N ASN A 151 7.53 -14.90 -7.52
CA ASN A 151 7.07 -15.60 -8.70
C ASN A 151 6.74 -14.59 -9.83
N ILE A 152 6.94 -15.00 -11.09
CA ILE A 152 6.59 -14.19 -12.27
C ILE A 152 5.10 -13.78 -12.29
N ASN A 153 4.21 -14.62 -11.77
CA ASN A 153 2.77 -14.32 -11.67
C ASN A 153 2.47 -13.16 -10.71
N ASP A 154 3.40 -12.82 -9.82
CA ASP A 154 3.25 -11.74 -8.85
C ASP A 154 3.91 -10.43 -9.29
N HIS A 155 4.50 -10.39 -10.49
CA HIS A 155 5.11 -9.18 -11.03
C HIS A 155 4.14 -8.00 -11.06
N GLU A 156 2.87 -8.24 -11.40
CA GLU A 156 1.84 -7.20 -11.47
C GLU A 156 1.61 -6.51 -10.11
N ILE A 157 1.86 -7.19 -8.99
CA ILE A 157 1.73 -6.60 -7.65
C ILE A 157 2.75 -5.48 -7.45
N LEU A 158 3.95 -5.65 -8.00
CA LEU A 158 4.99 -4.63 -7.98
C LEU A 158 4.66 -3.50 -8.96
N GLU A 159 4.27 -3.83 -10.19
CA GLU A 159 3.88 -2.80 -11.18
C GLU A 159 2.76 -1.91 -10.66
N ASN A 160 1.75 -2.49 -10.03
CA ASN A 160 0.64 -1.77 -9.42
C ASN A 160 1.11 -0.85 -8.28
N SER A 161 2.18 -1.20 -7.57
CA SER A 161 2.83 -0.33 -6.58
C SER A 161 3.59 0.83 -7.25
N MET A 162 4.40 0.52 -8.27
CA MET A 162 5.20 1.50 -9.02
C MET A 162 4.33 2.55 -9.73
N ARG A 163 3.16 2.14 -10.25
CA ARG A 163 2.26 2.99 -11.05
C ARG A 163 1.21 3.76 -10.22
N LYS A 164 1.25 3.72 -8.88
CA LYS A 164 0.21 4.33 -8.01
C LYS A 164 -0.05 5.81 -8.30
N ARG A 165 -1.20 6.14 -8.89
CA ARG A 165 -1.54 7.49 -9.39
C ARG A 165 -1.44 8.61 -8.35
N TYR A 166 -1.79 8.36 -7.09
CA TYR A 166 -1.91 9.38 -6.03
C TYR A 166 -0.91 9.22 -4.87
N ALA A 167 0.21 8.54 -5.09
CA ALA A 167 1.23 8.33 -4.06
C ALA A 167 2.64 8.60 -4.61
N ASN A 168 2.97 9.88 -4.82
CA ASN A 168 4.23 10.27 -5.45
C ASN A 168 5.47 9.81 -4.67
N GLU A 169 5.41 9.82 -3.34
CA GLU A 169 6.50 9.32 -2.48
C GLU A 169 6.77 7.82 -2.69
N ILE A 170 5.72 7.01 -2.90
CA ILE A 170 5.87 5.58 -3.21
C ILE A 170 6.58 5.40 -4.56
N LYS A 171 6.21 6.20 -5.57
CA LYS A 171 6.89 6.13 -6.88
C LYS A 171 8.36 6.49 -6.78
N LYS A 172 8.69 7.53 -6.00
CA LYS A 172 10.08 7.96 -5.77
C LYS A 172 10.90 6.92 -4.99
N ALA A 173 10.25 6.10 -4.18
CA ALA A 173 10.91 5.00 -3.47
C ALA A 173 11.27 3.85 -4.42
N TRP A 174 10.53 3.66 -5.51
CA TRP A 174 10.85 2.68 -6.53
C TRP A 174 11.95 3.17 -7.47
N THR A 175 12.96 2.33 -7.68
CA THR A 175 14.03 2.50 -8.65
C THR A 175 14.27 1.19 -9.42
N HIS A 176 15.04 1.25 -10.51
CA HIS A 176 15.50 0.07 -11.22
C HIS A 176 17.02 0.11 -11.24
N ASN A 177 17.63 -0.92 -10.64
CA ASN A 177 19.07 -1.09 -10.68
C ASN A 177 19.41 -2.08 -11.79
N THR A 178 20.55 -1.87 -12.43
CA THR A 178 21.11 -2.80 -13.39
C THR A 178 22.49 -3.27 -12.90
N ASP A 179 22.79 -4.55 -13.09
CA ASP A 179 24.06 -5.13 -12.67
C ASP A 179 24.49 -6.21 -13.67
N TYR A 180 25.76 -6.18 -14.08
CA TYR A 180 26.34 -7.16 -14.98
C TYR A 180 26.76 -8.45 -14.27
N CYS A 181 26.64 -8.52 -12.94
CA CYS A 181 26.87 -9.73 -12.15
C CYS A 181 28.27 -10.33 -12.36
N GLY A 182 29.27 -9.47 -12.59
CA GLY A 182 30.64 -9.87 -12.94
C GLY A 182 30.83 -10.43 -14.35
N LYS A 183 29.82 -10.34 -15.22
CA LYS A 183 29.88 -10.80 -16.62
C LYS A 183 30.33 -9.68 -17.56
N ASN A 184 30.79 -10.06 -18.75
CA ASN A 184 31.29 -9.14 -19.76
C ASN A 184 30.15 -8.35 -20.44
N GLU A 185 30.17 -7.03 -20.31
CA GLU A 185 29.16 -6.10 -20.86
C GLU A 185 29.07 -6.09 -22.40
N GLN A 186 30.12 -6.55 -23.09
CA GLN A 186 30.12 -6.70 -24.55
C GLN A 186 29.31 -7.91 -25.02
N VAL A 187 29.12 -8.91 -24.15
CA VAL A 187 28.46 -10.17 -24.46
C VAL A 187 27.07 -10.24 -23.82
N TYR A 188 26.91 -9.63 -22.66
CA TYR A 188 25.71 -9.73 -21.84
C TYR A 188 25.05 -8.37 -21.66
N SER A 189 23.73 -8.39 -21.58
CA SER A 189 22.93 -7.26 -21.09
C SER A 189 22.66 -7.43 -19.61
N PRO A 190 22.64 -6.33 -18.83
CA PRO A 190 22.64 -6.43 -17.38
C PRO A 190 21.32 -7.03 -16.86
N ALA A 191 21.37 -7.63 -15.68
CA ALA A 191 20.16 -8.02 -14.96
C ALA A 191 19.41 -6.77 -14.49
N TRP A 192 18.08 -6.79 -14.54
CA TRP A 192 17.22 -5.69 -14.10
C TRP A 192 16.60 -6.02 -12.75
N ILE A 193 16.84 -5.16 -11.75
CA ILE A 193 16.41 -5.37 -10.37
C ILE A 193 15.47 -4.25 -9.96
N ALA A 194 14.20 -4.61 -9.72
CA ALA A 194 13.22 -3.71 -9.15
C ALA A 194 13.57 -3.45 -7.68
N THR A 195 13.81 -2.19 -7.32
CA THR A 195 14.29 -1.83 -5.99
C THR A 195 13.36 -0.85 -5.30
N TYR A 196 13.07 -1.10 -4.02
CA TYR A 196 12.28 -0.23 -3.17
C TYR A 196 13.15 0.33 -2.05
N ASN A 197 13.31 1.65 -2.01
CA ASN A 197 14.18 2.32 -1.05
C ASN A 197 13.36 2.91 0.10
N TRP A 198 13.77 2.62 1.33
CA TRP A 198 13.17 3.20 2.51
C TRP A 198 14.19 3.35 3.64
N ASN A 199 14.49 4.59 4.03
CA ASN A 199 15.56 4.92 4.99
C ASN A 199 16.90 4.26 4.59
N SER A 200 17.53 3.50 5.48
CA SER A 200 18.76 2.74 5.23
C SER A 200 18.52 1.37 4.57
N TYR A 201 17.27 1.03 4.24
CA TYR A 201 16.92 -0.25 3.62
C TYR A 201 16.69 -0.13 2.12
N LYS A 202 17.15 -1.16 1.40
CA LYS A 202 16.93 -1.35 -0.03
C LYS A 202 16.35 -2.75 -0.25
N PHE A 203 15.10 -2.83 -0.67
CA PHE A 203 14.43 -4.11 -0.96
C PHE A 203 14.55 -4.40 -2.44
N GLU A 204 15.21 -5.49 -2.79
CA GLU A 204 15.48 -5.92 -4.16
C GLU A 204 14.55 -7.07 -4.52
N PHE A 205 13.65 -6.84 -5.47
CA PHE A 205 12.69 -7.85 -5.90
C PHE A 205 13.20 -8.52 -7.16
N LEU A 206 13.48 -9.81 -7.05
CA LEU A 206 13.95 -10.66 -8.14
C LEU A 206 12.85 -11.60 -8.58
N ILE A 207 12.47 -11.52 -9.85
CA ILE A 207 11.54 -12.48 -10.45
C ILE A 207 12.35 -13.72 -10.78
N VAL A 208 12.02 -14.84 -10.13
CA VAL A 208 12.67 -16.12 -10.40
C VAL A 208 11.71 -17.07 -11.11
N ASP A 209 12.29 -18.01 -11.86
CA ASP A 209 11.53 -19.04 -12.55
C ASP A 209 10.77 -19.93 -11.55
N TRP A 210 9.69 -20.53 -12.03
CA TRP A 210 8.78 -21.38 -11.26
C TRP A 210 9.45 -22.60 -10.61
N GLU A 211 10.62 -23.02 -11.09
CA GLU A 211 11.32 -24.24 -10.66
C GLU A 211 11.64 -24.26 -9.16
N LEU A 212 12.13 -23.14 -8.60
CA LEU A 212 12.44 -23.04 -7.17
C LEU A 212 11.19 -23.25 -6.31
N PHE A 213 10.12 -22.53 -6.64
CA PHE A 213 8.86 -22.63 -5.90
C PHE A 213 8.25 -24.03 -6.06
N ASN A 214 8.20 -24.55 -7.28
CA ASN A 214 7.67 -25.88 -7.55
C ASN A 214 8.46 -26.99 -6.83
N TYR A 215 9.78 -26.86 -6.73
CA TYR A 215 10.60 -27.80 -5.96
C TYR A 215 10.29 -27.73 -4.46
N LEU A 216 10.20 -26.54 -3.88
CA LEU A 216 9.84 -26.37 -2.48
C LEU A 216 8.43 -26.88 -2.18
N GLU A 217 7.48 -26.72 -3.10
CA GLU A 217 6.11 -27.20 -2.89
C GLU A 217 5.99 -28.72 -3.01
N ASN A 218 6.71 -29.34 -3.94
CA ASN A 218 6.64 -30.79 -4.16
C ASN A 218 7.58 -31.60 -3.26
N ASN A 219 8.49 -30.96 -2.52
CA ASN A 219 9.45 -31.64 -1.64
C ASN A 219 9.37 -31.09 -0.20
N PRO A 220 8.45 -31.61 0.63
CA PRO A 220 8.24 -31.12 2.00
C PRO A 220 9.50 -31.13 2.87
N GLU A 221 10.36 -32.15 2.72
CA GLU A 221 11.63 -32.23 3.45
C GLU A 221 12.59 -31.11 3.05
N ALA A 222 12.71 -30.83 1.74
CA ALA A 222 13.52 -29.73 1.24
C ALA A 222 12.96 -28.38 1.72
N ASN A 223 11.64 -28.21 1.72
CA ASN A 223 10.99 -27.01 2.24
C ASN A 223 11.27 -26.78 3.74
N LEU A 224 11.19 -27.84 4.54
CA LEU A 224 11.51 -27.78 5.96
C LEU A 224 13.00 -27.47 6.20
N HIS A 225 13.87 -27.98 5.33
CA HIS A 225 15.31 -27.79 5.44
C HIS A 225 15.77 -26.39 5.01
N TYR A 226 15.26 -25.89 3.88
CA TYR A 226 15.74 -24.66 3.24
C TYR A 226 14.90 -23.42 3.56
N THR A 227 13.73 -23.56 4.20
CA THR A 227 12.87 -22.41 4.51
C THR A 227 12.55 -22.31 5.99
N GLY A 228 12.47 -21.07 6.45
CA GLY A 228 12.01 -20.71 7.78
C GLY A 228 11.09 -19.50 7.74
N VAL A 229 10.81 -18.96 8.93
CA VAL A 229 10.06 -17.71 9.09
C VAL A 229 10.99 -16.70 9.75
N ALA A 230 11.07 -15.51 9.16
CA ALA A 230 11.80 -14.38 9.71
C ALA A 230 10.86 -13.19 9.92
N GLU A 231 11.20 -12.31 10.85
CA GLU A 231 10.48 -11.05 11.02
C GLU A 231 11.18 -9.92 10.25
N LEU A 232 10.41 -9.22 9.42
CA LEU A 232 10.88 -8.06 8.68
C LEU A 232 9.89 -6.90 8.81
N LEU A 233 10.32 -5.83 9.47
CA LEU A 233 9.48 -4.65 9.76
C LEU A 233 8.17 -4.99 10.51
N GLY A 234 8.21 -5.97 11.42
CA GLY A 234 7.03 -6.47 12.14
C GLY A 234 6.12 -7.35 11.28
N ILE A 235 6.59 -7.82 10.11
CA ILE A 235 5.87 -8.75 9.23
C ILE A 235 6.61 -10.08 9.24
N GLN A 236 5.89 -11.16 9.54
CA GLN A 236 6.41 -12.52 9.39
C GLN A 236 6.49 -12.87 7.90
N VAL A 237 7.67 -13.24 7.42
CA VAL A 237 7.95 -13.55 6.01
C VAL A 237 8.63 -14.91 5.90
N LYS A 238 8.36 -15.63 4.80
CA LYS A 238 9.14 -16.82 4.47
C LYS A 238 10.55 -16.40 4.04
N ALA A 239 11.56 -17.06 4.57
CA ALA A 239 12.95 -16.75 4.30
C ALA A 239 13.76 -18.04 4.09
N LEU A 240 14.82 -17.96 3.29
CA LEU A 240 15.77 -19.07 3.17
C LEU A 240 16.60 -19.19 4.45
N THR A 241 16.82 -20.43 4.88
CA THR A 241 17.75 -20.81 5.95
C THR A 241 19.11 -21.19 5.38
N ASP A 242 19.14 -21.74 4.17
CA ASP A 242 20.37 -22.13 3.47
C ASP A 242 20.30 -21.77 1.97
N LEU A 243 21.33 -21.11 1.47
CA LEU A 243 21.49 -20.68 0.07
C LEU A 243 22.00 -21.79 -0.85
N ASN A 244 22.40 -22.95 -0.31
CA ASN A 244 22.79 -24.12 -1.09
C ASN A 244 21.63 -24.73 -1.88
N ILE A 245 20.39 -24.31 -1.60
CA ILE A 245 19.22 -24.65 -2.43
C ILE A 245 19.45 -24.29 -3.90
N PHE A 246 20.14 -23.19 -4.20
CA PHE A 246 20.39 -22.77 -5.57
C PHE A 246 21.31 -23.74 -6.32
N ASP A 247 22.16 -24.49 -5.61
CA ASP A 247 23.06 -25.48 -6.23
C ASP A 247 22.30 -26.75 -6.64
N LYS A 248 21.03 -26.90 -6.22
CA LYS A 248 20.15 -28.01 -6.64
C LYS A 248 19.55 -27.78 -8.02
N PHE A 249 19.66 -26.58 -8.57
CA PHE A 249 19.10 -26.23 -9.86
C PHE A 249 20.21 -25.80 -10.81
N SER A 250 20.26 -26.41 -11.99
CA SER A 250 21.08 -25.94 -13.10
C SER A 250 20.38 -24.77 -13.80
N LEU A 251 20.21 -23.65 -13.09
CA LEU A 251 19.53 -22.48 -13.63
C LEU A 251 20.44 -21.71 -14.57
N GLU A 252 19.97 -21.48 -15.80
CA GLU A 252 20.68 -20.66 -16.76
C GLU A 252 20.76 -19.20 -16.30
N GLU A 253 21.99 -18.68 -16.15
CA GLU A 253 22.24 -17.30 -15.73
C GLU A 253 21.90 -16.25 -16.80
N ALA A 254 21.75 -16.67 -18.06
CA ALA A 254 21.46 -15.79 -19.18
C ALA A 254 20.42 -16.42 -20.09
N SER A 255 19.71 -15.56 -20.82
CA SER A 255 18.76 -16.02 -21.83
C SER A 255 19.47 -16.70 -23.01
N SER A 256 18.79 -17.67 -23.62
CA SER A 256 19.24 -18.34 -24.85
C SER A 256 19.08 -17.46 -26.09
N TYR A 257 18.23 -16.43 -26.04
CA TYR A 257 18.05 -15.46 -27.13
C TYR A 257 18.88 -14.19 -26.92
N LEU A 258 19.19 -13.51 -28.03
CA LEU A 258 19.85 -12.21 -28.04
C LEU A 258 18.81 -11.09 -27.97
N ASP A 259 19.18 -9.97 -27.35
CA ASP A 259 18.39 -8.74 -27.40
C ASP A 259 18.63 -7.95 -28.69
N PHE A 260 18.04 -6.75 -28.77
CA PHE A 260 18.16 -5.87 -29.94
C PHE A 260 19.59 -5.37 -30.20
N GLU A 261 20.49 -5.47 -29.22
CA GLU A 261 21.92 -5.13 -29.35
C GLU A 261 22.78 -6.36 -29.68
N GLY A 262 22.18 -7.55 -29.83
CA GLY A 262 22.91 -8.79 -30.06
C GLY A 262 23.57 -9.37 -28.82
N LYS A 263 23.19 -8.93 -27.61
CA LYS A 263 23.74 -9.42 -26.33
C LYS A 263 22.79 -10.42 -25.68
N ARG A 264 23.31 -11.26 -24.77
CA ARG A 264 22.48 -12.19 -23.97
C ARG A 264 21.99 -11.51 -22.69
N PRO A 265 20.68 -11.31 -22.48
CA PRO A 265 20.17 -10.75 -21.23
C PRO A 265 20.46 -11.66 -20.03
N LEU A 266 21.01 -11.10 -18.96
CA LEU A 266 21.16 -11.80 -17.69
C LEU A 266 19.82 -11.98 -16.99
N ARG A 267 19.64 -13.16 -16.39
CA ARG A 267 18.48 -13.53 -15.59
C ARG A 267 18.72 -13.20 -14.12
N SER A 268 17.64 -13.12 -13.33
CA SER A 268 17.72 -12.89 -11.87
C SER A 268 18.65 -13.87 -11.14
N VAL A 269 18.81 -15.09 -11.66
CA VAL A 269 19.70 -16.11 -11.11
C VAL A 269 21.16 -15.67 -11.16
N ALA A 270 21.61 -15.00 -12.23
CA ALA A 270 22.96 -14.45 -12.30
C ALA A 270 23.24 -13.48 -11.15
N TYR A 271 22.23 -12.65 -10.82
CA TYR A 271 22.32 -11.70 -9.72
C TYR A 271 22.37 -12.40 -8.35
N ILE A 272 21.55 -13.44 -8.15
CA ILE A 272 21.59 -14.26 -6.93
C ILE A 272 22.97 -14.89 -6.75
N ASN A 273 23.51 -15.55 -7.79
CA ASN A 273 24.81 -16.20 -7.73
C ASN A 273 25.93 -15.20 -7.46
N TYR A 274 25.88 -14.03 -8.10
CA TYR A 274 26.85 -12.94 -7.89
C TYR A 274 26.82 -12.42 -6.44
N ARG A 275 25.64 -12.33 -5.83
CA ARG A 275 25.47 -11.86 -4.44
C ARG A 275 25.56 -12.95 -3.39
N LYS A 276 25.49 -14.24 -3.76
CA LYS A 276 25.39 -15.40 -2.84
C LYS A 276 26.44 -15.34 -1.72
N ASN A 277 27.68 -15.03 -2.05
CA ASN A 277 28.78 -14.98 -1.08
C ASN A 277 28.70 -13.80 -0.08
N LEU A 278 27.89 -12.80 -0.36
CA LEU A 278 27.66 -11.63 0.50
C LEU A 278 26.37 -11.77 1.33
N LEU A 279 25.46 -12.66 0.90
CA LEU A 279 24.17 -12.83 1.53
C LEU A 279 24.29 -13.56 2.87
N LYS A 280 23.60 -13.02 3.86
CA LYS A 280 23.37 -13.65 5.16
C LYS A 280 21.88 -13.99 5.27
N CYS A 281 21.57 -15.23 5.63
CA CYS A 281 20.19 -15.65 5.88
C CYS A 281 19.58 -14.81 7.01
N LEU A 282 18.25 -14.59 6.95
CA LEU A 282 17.53 -13.82 7.98
C LEU A 282 17.11 -14.67 9.18
N VAL A 283 17.03 -15.98 8.99
CA VAL A 283 16.72 -16.92 10.06
C VAL A 283 18.04 -17.26 10.75
N GLU A 284 18.14 -16.94 12.03
CA GLU A 284 19.28 -17.39 12.85
C GLU A 284 19.16 -18.90 13.04
N GLU A 285 20.23 -19.65 12.76
CA GLU A 285 20.27 -21.06 13.15
C GLU A 285 20.10 -21.13 14.66
N PRO A 286 19.22 -21.99 15.20
CA PRO A 286 19.24 -22.27 16.63
C PRO A 286 20.65 -22.75 16.96
N GLU A 287 21.31 -22.09 17.93
CA GLU A 287 22.63 -22.50 18.42
C GLU A 287 22.62 -24.02 18.59
N ARG A 288 23.38 -24.72 17.73
CA ARG A 288 23.63 -26.15 17.93
C ARG A 288 24.44 -26.24 19.20
N SER A 289 23.76 -26.45 20.31
CA SER A 289 24.38 -26.81 21.58
C SER A 289 25.25 -28.04 21.33
N LEU A 290 26.56 -27.81 21.34
CA LEU A 290 27.63 -28.82 21.34
C LEU A 290 27.53 -29.69 22.60
#